data_AF-A0A3D1H787-F1
#
_entry.id   AF-A0A3D1H787-F1
#
_cell.length_a   1.000
_cell.length_b   1.000
_cell.length_c   1.000
_cell.angle_alpha   90.00
_cell.angle_beta   90.00
_cell.angle_gamma   90.00
#
_symmetry.space_group_name_H-M   'P 1'
#
loop_
_entity.id
_entity.type
_entity.pdbx_description
1 polymer ?
#
loop_
_entity_poly.entity_id
_entity_poly.type
_entity_poly.pdbx_seq_one_letter_code
_entity_poly.pdbx_strand_id
1 'polypeptide(L)'
;MPYRYYAYKYPLAISAEQEQYVKVADWYEKKGLKNRTKIILYPYFSIIANIDPYDKNQLLEFWESSFQYSKKGDILFWDSHFGPNECNTPLARLEDDPQWKKIHSVIPRYKISTVNDVPFEIHVFEKIE
;
A
#
# COMPACT_ATOMS: atom_id res chain seq x y z
N MET A 1 26.54 -1.30 25.07
CA MET A 1 27.03 -1.42 23.67
C MET A 1 26.08 -2.34 22.89
N PRO A 2 25.00 -1.80 22.29
CA PRO A 2 23.95 -2.59 21.62
C PRO A 2 24.45 -3.36 20.39
N TYR A 3 25.51 -2.90 19.73
CA TYR A 3 26.02 -3.48 18.47
C TYR A 3 26.38 -4.98 18.55
N ARG A 4 27.03 -5.42 19.63
CA ARG A 4 27.43 -6.83 19.80
C ARG A 4 26.24 -7.80 19.85
N TYR A 5 25.09 -7.35 20.35
CA TYR A 5 23.89 -8.18 20.49
C TYR A 5 23.05 -8.23 19.23
N TYR A 6 23.21 -7.28 18.30
CA TYR A 6 22.39 -7.22 17.08
C TYR A 6 23.19 -7.39 15.80
N ALA A 7 24.51 -7.59 15.87
CA ALA A 7 25.37 -7.79 14.68
C ALA A 7 24.86 -8.93 13.77
N TYR A 8 24.31 -10.01 14.34
CA TYR A 8 23.74 -11.13 13.59
C TYR A 8 22.47 -10.78 12.81
N LYS A 9 21.79 -9.69 13.18
CA LYS A 9 20.58 -9.19 12.50
C LYS A 9 20.91 -8.28 11.32
N TYR A 10 22.18 -8.01 11.06
CA TYR A 10 22.61 -7.17 9.95
C TYR A 10 23.21 -8.00 8.81
N PRO A 11 22.88 -7.70 7.54
CA PRO A 11 21.94 -6.66 7.13
C PRO A 11 20.49 -7.04 7.49
N LEU A 12 19.69 -6.04 7.87
CA LEU A 12 18.26 -6.26 8.11
C LEU A 12 17.62 -6.70 6.79
N ALA A 13 17.17 -7.95 6.74
CA ALA A 13 16.39 -8.44 5.62
C ALA A 13 15.00 -7.78 5.63
N ILE A 14 14.45 -7.53 4.43
CA ILE A 14 13.07 -7.08 4.32
C ILE A 14 12.11 -8.18 4.76
N SER A 15 10.97 -7.80 5.35
CA SER A 15 9.94 -8.75 5.76
C SER A 15 9.19 -9.32 4.55
N ALA A 16 8.49 -10.44 4.76
CA ALA A 16 7.65 -11.04 3.72
C ALA A 16 6.55 -10.10 3.21
N GLU A 17 6.02 -9.20 4.06
CA GLU A 17 5.08 -8.14 3.64
C GLU A 17 5.78 -7.08 2.78
N GLN A 18 6.97 -6.63 3.21
CA GLN A 18 7.75 -5.65 2.45
C GLN A 18 8.11 -6.17 1.06
N GLU A 19 8.40 -7.47 0.92
CA GLU A 19 8.61 -8.10 -0.39
C GLU A 19 7.40 -7.95 -1.33
N GLN A 20 6.16 -7.95 -0.81
CA GLN A 20 4.98 -7.74 -1.65
C GLN A 20 4.87 -6.29 -2.10
N TYR A 21 5.26 -5.35 -1.23
CA TYR A 21 5.34 -3.94 -1.57
C TYR A 21 6.43 -3.63 -2.61
N VAL A 22 7.54 -4.37 -2.62
CA VAL A 22 8.53 -4.29 -3.71
C VAL A 22 7.88 -4.72 -5.04
N LYS A 23 7.12 -5.83 -5.05
CA LYS A 23 6.43 -6.29 -6.27
C LYS A 23 5.41 -5.27 -6.78
N VAL A 24 4.65 -4.66 -5.89
CA VAL A 24 3.64 -3.65 -6.30
C VAL A 24 4.30 -2.36 -6.78
N ALA A 25 5.43 -1.96 -6.20
CA ALA A 25 6.24 -0.83 -6.68
C ALA A 25 6.80 -1.10 -8.08
N ASP A 26 7.39 -2.28 -8.32
CA ASP A 26 7.88 -2.69 -9.64
C ASP A 26 6.78 -2.67 -10.71
N TRP A 27 5.58 -3.15 -10.36
CA TRP A 27 4.43 -3.13 -11.25
C TRP A 27 3.97 -1.68 -11.55
N TYR A 28 3.89 -0.85 -10.51
CA TYR A 28 3.47 0.55 -10.58
C TYR A 28 4.38 1.37 -11.50
N GLU A 29 5.69 1.18 -11.38
CA GLU A 29 6.68 1.86 -12.23
C GLU A 29 6.55 1.44 -13.69
N LYS A 30 6.45 0.13 -13.97
CA LYS A 30 6.27 -0.42 -15.32
C LYS A 30 4.99 0.07 -15.99
N LYS A 31 3.95 0.37 -15.21
CA LYS A 31 2.69 0.93 -15.71
C LYS A 31 2.73 2.43 -15.97
N GLY A 32 3.81 3.13 -15.60
CA GLY A 32 3.93 4.58 -15.84
C GLY A 32 3.01 5.41 -14.95
N LEU A 33 2.61 4.89 -13.79
CA LEU A 33 1.70 5.58 -12.85
C LEU A 33 2.43 6.58 -11.95
N LYS A 34 3.72 6.85 -12.23
CA LYS A 34 4.62 7.68 -11.40
C LYS A 34 4.03 9.05 -11.05
N ASN A 35 3.44 9.69 -12.06
CA ASN A 35 2.96 11.08 -11.99
C ASN A 35 1.56 11.22 -11.39
N ARG A 36 0.91 10.12 -11.02
CA ARG A 36 -0.42 10.14 -10.40
C ARG A 36 -0.26 10.26 -8.88
N THR A 37 -1.26 10.78 -8.20
CA THR A 37 -1.29 10.80 -6.72
C THR A 37 -1.49 9.40 -6.18
N LYS A 38 -0.83 9.07 -5.08
CA LYS A 38 -0.87 7.75 -4.45
C LYS A 38 -1.58 7.92 -3.12
N ILE A 39 -2.60 7.10 -2.88
CA ILE A 39 -3.30 7.02 -1.60
C ILE A 39 -2.84 5.74 -0.92
N ILE A 40 -2.11 5.84 0.18
CA ILE A 40 -1.52 4.68 0.86
C ILE A 40 -1.20 4.97 2.32
N LEU A 41 -1.24 3.95 3.18
CA LEU A 41 -0.86 4.05 4.60
C LEU A 41 0.48 3.37 4.91
N TYR A 42 0.90 2.38 4.11
CA TYR A 42 2.09 1.60 4.39
C TYR A 42 3.38 2.47 4.43
N PRO A 43 4.04 2.60 5.60
CA PRO A 43 5.10 3.59 5.79
C PRO A 43 6.32 3.40 4.89
N TYR A 44 6.64 2.16 4.54
CA TYR A 44 7.82 1.84 3.74
C TYR A 44 7.62 2.07 2.24
N PHE A 45 6.38 2.24 1.77
CA PHE A 45 6.12 2.34 0.34
C PHE A 45 6.68 3.64 -0.28
N SER A 46 6.56 4.76 0.43
CA SER A 46 7.11 6.05 -0.03
C SER A 46 8.62 5.99 -0.24
N ILE A 47 9.32 5.23 0.61
CA ILE A 47 10.76 5.01 0.52
C ILE A 47 11.10 4.19 -0.72
N ILE A 48 10.45 3.04 -0.93
CA ILE A 48 10.79 2.17 -2.08
C ILE A 48 10.36 2.76 -3.43
N ALA A 49 9.27 3.52 -3.47
CA ALA A 49 8.76 4.12 -4.69
C ALA A 49 9.34 5.54 -4.94
N ASN A 50 10.26 6.00 -4.08
CA ASN A 50 10.89 7.32 -4.13
C ASN A 50 9.85 8.45 -4.29
N ILE A 51 8.86 8.43 -3.39
CA ILE A 51 7.76 9.39 -3.31
C ILE A 51 8.03 10.35 -2.17
N ASP A 52 7.87 11.66 -2.40
CA ASP A 52 7.88 12.64 -1.31
C ASP A 52 6.56 12.55 -0.51
N PRO A 53 6.58 12.12 0.77
CA PRO A 53 5.37 11.99 1.56
C PRO A 53 4.77 13.34 2.00
N TYR A 54 5.52 14.44 1.88
CA TYR A 54 5.07 15.78 2.23
C TYR A 54 4.41 16.50 1.05
N ASP A 55 4.66 16.07 -0.19
CA ASP A 55 3.98 16.58 -1.38
C ASP A 55 2.61 15.90 -1.55
N LYS A 56 1.54 16.64 -1.23
CA LYS A 56 0.16 16.15 -1.33
C LYS A 56 -0.33 15.91 -2.76
N ASN A 57 0.41 16.34 -3.79
CA ASN A 57 0.15 15.95 -5.17
C ASN A 57 0.78 14.60 -5.53
N GLN A 58 1.73 14.11 -4.73
CA GLN A 58 2.34 12.80 -4.92
C GLN A 58 1.75 11.75 -3.98
N LEU A 59 1.49 12.13 -2.73
CA LEU A 59 1.02 11.23 -1.68
C LEU A 59 -0.12 11.84 -0.86
N LEU A 60 -1.23 11.11 -0.78
CA LEU A 60 -2.24 11.27 0.25
C LEU A 60 -2.11 10.08 1.21
N GLU A 61 -2.06 10.34 2.51
CA GLU A 61 -2.11 9.25 3.49
C GLU A 61 -3.48 8.58 3.42
N PHE A 62 -3.51 7.25 3.43
CA PHE A 62 -4.76 6.53 3.37
C PHE A 62 -5.45 6.51 4.74
N TRP A 63 -6.51 7.29 4.84
CA TRP A 63 -7.50 7.30 5.91
C TRP A 63 -8.89 7.37 5.29
N GLU A 64 -9.94 6.98 6.01
CA GLU A 64 -11.32 7.09 5.50
C GLU A 64 -11.66 8.54 5.08
N SER A 65 -11.21 9.52 5.88
CA SER A 65 -11.38 10.94 5.59
C SER A 65 -10.60 11.41 4.37
N SER A 66 -9.55 10.71 3.95
CA SER A 66 -8.73 11.10 2.80
C SER A 66 -9.46 10.97 1.47
N PHE A 67 -10.49 10.13 1.40
CA PHE A 67 -11.27 9.94 0.16
C PHE A 67 -11.93 11.23 -0.34
N GLN A 68 -12.29 12.15 0.55
CA GLN A 68 -12.87 13.45 0.16
C GLN A 68 -11.88 14.34 -0.62
N TYR A 69 -10.56 14.08 -0.48
CA TYR A 69 -9.50 14.82 -1.17
C TYR A 69 -8.97 14.07 -2.41
N SER A 70 -9.41 12.84 -2.62
CA SER A 70 -9.04 12.06 -3.81
C SER A 70 -9.67 12.67 -5.06
N LYS A 71 -8.94 12.58 -6.16
CA LYS A 71 -9.34 13.09 -7.46
C LYS A 71 -9.41 11.94 -8.45
N LYS A 72 -10.22 12.11 -9.49
CA LYS A 72 -10.17 11.23 -10.66
C LYS A 72 -8.73 11.09 -11.14
N GLY A 73 -8.30 9.85 -11.28
CA GLY A 73 -6.93 9.54 -11.63
C GLY A 73 -6.02 9.25 -10.43
N ASP A 74 -6.47 9.32 -9.19
CA ASP A 74 -5.64 8.89 -8.06
C ASP A 74 -5.57 7.36 -7.97
N ILE A 75 -4.45 6.85 -7.44
CA ILE A 75 -4.18 5.42 -7.28
C ILE A 75 -4.18 5.07 -5.79
N LEU A 76 -5.12 4.25 -5.36
CA LEU A 76 -5.20 3.72 -4.00
C LEU A 76 -4.50 2.37 -3.92
N PHE A 77 -3.56 2.25 -2.99
CA PHE A 77 -2.94 0.98 -2.59
C PHE A 77 -3.59 0.56 -1.28
N TRP A 78 -4.56 -0.34 -1.39
CA TRP A 78 -5.21 -0.96 -0.25
C TRP A 78 -4.43 -2.21 0.14
N ASP A 79 -4.20 -2.44 1.42
CA ASP A 79 -3.68 -3.71 1.92
C ASP A 79 -4.55 -4.25 3.07
N SER A 80 -4.56 -5.56 3.25
CA SER A 80 -5.42 -6.21 4.26
C SER A 80 -4.90 -6.11 5.69
N HIS A 81 -3.69 -5.57 5.90
CA HIS A 81 -3.19 -5.25 7.23
C HIS A 81 -3.87 -3.96 7.71
N PHE A 82 -3.78 -2.90 6.91
CA PHE A 82 -4.15 -1.54 7.28
C PHE A 82 -5.57 -1.11 6.89
N GLY A 83 -6.05 -1.60 5.75
CA GLY A 83 -7.33 -1.20 5.17
C GLY A 83 -8.52 -1.41 6.12
N PRO A 84 -8.79 -2.64 6.56
CA PRO A 84 -9.94 -2.90 7.43
C PRO A 84 -9.72 -2.44 8.88
N ASN A 85 -8.48 -2.52 9.40
CA ASN A 85 -8.23 -2.35 10.84
C ASN A 85 -7.96 -0.88 11.24
N GLU A 86 -7.21 -0.13 10.44
CA GLU A 86 -6.83 1.26 10.76
C GLU A 86 -7.60 2.28 9.91
N CYS A 87 -7.98 1.92 8.68
CA CYS A 87 -8.65 2.84 7.74
C CYS A 87 -10.18 2.65 7.69
N ASN A 88 -10.75 1.73 8.46
CA ASN A 88 -12.17 1.38 8.44
C ASN A 88 -12.72 1.16 7.01
N THR A 89 -11.89 0.59 6.14
CA THR A 89 -12.18 0.38 4.72
C THR A 89 -11.99 -1.11 4.39
N PRO A 90 -13.01 -1.95 4.60
CA PRO A 90 -13.00 -3.33 4.13
C PRO A 90 -12.89 -3.40 2.60
N LEU A 91 -12.30 -4.47 2.05
CA LEU A 91 -12.10 -4.60 0.60
C LEU A 91 -13.41 -4.47 -0.19
N ALA A 92 -14.48 -5.12 0.28
CA ALA A 92 -15.80 -5.11 -0.36
C ALA A 92 -16.32 -3.69 -0.58
N ARG A 93 -16.04 -2.75 0.34
CA ARG A 93 -16.43 -1.34 0.19
C ARG A 93 -15.84 -0.71 -1.08
N LEU A 94 -14.60 -1.05 -1.43
CA LEU A 94 -13.95 -0.54 -2.66
C LEU A 94 -14.37 -1.33 -3.90
N GLU A 95 -14.78 -2.58 -3.76
CA GLU A 95 -15.27 -3.40 -4.88
C GLU A 95 -16.70 -3.02 -5.29
N ASP A 96 -17.52 -2.62 -4.32
CA ASP A 96 -18.91 -2.23 -4.53
C ASP A 96 -19.07 -0.72 -4.87
N ASP A 97 -18.04 0.09 -4.64
CA ASP A 97 -18.06 1.53 -4.91
C ASP A 97 -17.73 1.80 -6.39
N PRO A 98 -18.69 2.31 -7.20
CA PRO A 98 -18.49 2.55 -8.62
C PRO A 98 -17.46 3.65 -8.91
N GLN A 99 -17.07 4.46 -7.92
CA GLN A 99 -16.04 5.48 -8.09
C GLN A 99 -14.62 4.87 -8.10
N TRP A 100 -14.47 3.61 -7.69
CA TRP A 100 -13.20 2.91 -7.64
C TRP A 100 -13.20 1.74 -8.61
N LYS A 101 -12.11 1.63 -9.37
CA LYS A 101 -11.89 0.50 -10.26
C LYS A 101 -10.66 -0.26 -9.82
N LYS A 102 -10.80 -1.55 -9.48
CA LYS A 102 -9.65 -2.43 -9.24
C LYS A 102 -8.86 -2.59 -10.54
N ILE A 103 -7.57 -2.29 -10.49
CA ILE A 103 -6.66 -2.36 -11.65
C ILE A 103 -5.54 -3.38 -11.47
N HIS A 104 -5.25 -3.79 -10.23
CA HIS A 104 -4.23 -4.80 -9.93
C HIS A 104 -4.40 -5.41 -8.54
N SER A 105 -3.76 -6.55 -8.32
CA SER A 105 -3.66 -7.22 -7.02
C SER A 105 -2.32 -7.93 -6.89
N VAL A 106 -1.73 -7.90 -5.70
CA VAL A 106 -0.58 -8.72 -5.29
C VAL A 106 -1.03 -9.61 -4.15
N ILE A 107 -1.17 -10.90 -4.44
CA ILE A 107 -1.55 -11.94 -3.48
C ILE A 107 -0.31 -12.81 -3.22
N PRO A 108 0.19 -12.88 -1.97
CA PRO A 108 1.33 -13.72 -1.61
C PRO A 108 1.06 -15.19 -1.90
N ARG A 109 2.08 -15.90 -2.41
CA ARG A 109 2.01 -17.36 -2.61
C ARG A 109 1.88 -18.13 -1.30
N TYR A 110 2.53 -17.63 -0.25
CA TYR A 110 2.51 -18.21 1.08
C TYR A 110 1.76 -17.25 2.01
N LYS A 111 0.89 -17.80 2.87
CA LYS A 111 0.11 -17.00 3.81
C LYS A 111 1.05 -16.17 4.69
N ILE A 112 0.82 -14.87 4.67
CA ILE A 112 1.34 -13.93 5.66
C ILE A 112 0.14 -13.54 6.51
N SER A 113 0.15 -13.88 7.79
CA SER A 113 -0.99 -13.59 8.68
C SER A 113 -0.92 -12.15 9.16
N THR A 114 -2.01 -11.40 8.97
CA THR A 114 -2.21 -10.08 9.57
C THR A 114 -2.99 -10.21 10.88
N VAL A 115 -3.50 -9.09 11.40
CA VAL A 115 -4.40 -9.06 12.56
C VAL A 115 -5.60 -9.98 12.32
N ASN A 116 -5.99 -10.76 13.34
CA ASN A 116 -7.07 -11.76 13.28
C ASN A 116 -6.85 -12.92 12.29
N ASP A 117 -5.60 -13.23 11.94
CA ASP A 117 -5.22 -14.36 11.06
C ASP A 117 -5.79 -14.28 9.63
N VAL A 118 -6.11 -13.07 9.18
CA VAL A 118 -6.52 -12.77 7.81
C VAL A 118 -5.30 -12.84 6.88
N PRO A 119 -5.41 -13.39 5.66
CA PRO A 119 -4.32 -13.39 4.71
C PRO A 119 -3.94 -11.97 4.25
N PHE A 120 -2.64 -11.68 4.21
CA PHE A 120 -2.12 -10.44 3.66
C PHE A 120 -2.35 -10.39 2.15
N GLU A 121 -2.95 -9.31 1.66
CA GLU A 121 -3.15 -9.04 0.23
C GLU A 121 -3.01 -7.53 -0.02
N ILE A 122 -2.55 -7.17 -1.22
CA ILE A 122 -2.53 -5.78 -1.69
C ILE A 122 -3.44 -5.70 -2.91
N HIS A 123 -4.38 -4.75 -2.92
CA HIS A 123 -5.21 -4.43 -4.07
C HIS A 123 -5.01 -2.97 -4.48
N VAL A 124 -4.87 -2.75 -5.78
CA VAL A 124 -4.67 -1.41 -6.34
C VAL A 124 -5.93 -0.99 -7.05
N PHE A 125 -6.43 0.20 -6.69
CA PHE A 125 -7.62 0.81 -7.26
C PHE A 125 -7.29 2.15 -7.92
N GLU A 126 -8.03 2.47 -8.97
CA GLU A 126 -8.02 3.76 -9.63
C GLU A 126 -9.33 4.49 -9.33
N LYS A 127 -9.23 5.77 -8.95
CA LYS A 127 -10.38 6.66 -8.82
C LYS A 127 -10.87 7.06 -10.21
N ILE A 128 -12.08 6.66 -10.59
CA ILE A 128 -12.63 6.90 -11.95
C ILE A 128 -13.57 8.12 -12.01
N GLU A 129 -14.11 8.53 -10.87
CA GLU A 129 -14.98 9.70 -10.67
C GLU A 129 -14.48 10.59 -9.54
#